data_AF-A0A8J2Z5Q6-F1
#
_entry.id   AF-A0A8J2Z5Q6-F1
#
_cell.length_a   1.000
_cell.length_b   1.000
_cell.length_c   1.000
_cell.angle_alpha   90.00
_cell.angle_beta   90.00
_cell.angle_gamma   90.00
#
_symmetry.space_group_name_H-M   'P 1'
#
loop_
_entity.id
_entity.type
_entity.pdbx_description
1 polymer ?
#
loop_
_entity_poly.entity_id
_entity_poly.type
_entity_poly.pdbx_seq_one_letter_code
_entity_poly.pdbx_strand_id
1 'polypeptide(L)'
;MVTDEQTISKSQADKAGKILRNHVTDEALQALSNWRAMHAQPLSVAYKLLKQKAKILNKGAILSQRLKRTPSITAKLQRYLEMKLSRMQDIGTAVPSKIC
;
A
#
# COMPACT_ATOMS: atom_id res chain seq x y z
N MET A 1 13.64 -13.39 12.26
CA MET A 1 12.92 -12.10 12.24
C MET A 1 11.48 -12.41 11.87
N VAL A 2 10.57 -12.16 12.80
CA VAL A 2 9.16 -12.54 12.74
C VAL A 2 8.49 -11.79 11.59
N THR A 3 8.10 -12.50 10.53
CA THR A 3 7.02 -12.04 9.65
C THR A 3 5.78 -12.79 10.06
N ASP A 4 5.14 -12.32 11.14
CA ASP A 4 3.77 -12.65 11.45
C ASP A 4 2.95 -12.17 10.26
N GLU A 5 2.55 -13.09 9.39
CA GLU A 5 1.66 -12.82 8.28
C GLU A 5 0.25 -12.61 8.86
N GLN A 6 0.09 -11.51 9.60
CA GLN A 6 -1.18 -11.13 10.23
C GLN A 6 -2.13 -10.68 9.13
N THR A 7 -2.91 -11.65 8.68
CA THR A 7 -4.06 -11.49 7.80
C THR A 7 -5.11 -10.68 8.55
N ILE A 8 -5.07 -9.36 8.37
CA ILE A 8 -6.12 -8.48 8.87
C ILE A 8 -7.27 -8.41 7.87
N SER A 9 -8.49 -8.44 8.38
CA SER A 9 -9.70 -8.36 7.56
C SER A 9 -9.95 -6.94 7.05
N LYS A 10 -10.67 -6.81 5.92
CA LYS A 10 -11.11 -5.52 5.36
C LYS A 10 -11.83 -4.64 6.40
N SER A 11 -12.62 -5.25 7.28
CA SER A 11 -13.34 -4.56 8.35
C SER A 11 -12.39 -4.00 9.43
N GLN A 12 -11.36 -4.77 9.82
CA GLN A 12 -10.33 -4.30 10.76
C GLN A 12 -9.50 -3.17 10.18
N ALA A 13 -9.13 -3.26 8.89
CA ALA A 13 -8.44 -2.17 8.19
C ALA A 13 -9.28 -0.89 8.15
N ASP A 14 -10.59 -1.01 7.92
CA ASP A 14 -11.51 0.14 7.93
C ASP A 14 -11.69 0.73 9.32
N LYS A 15 -11.72 -0.11 10.37
CA LYS A 15 -11.75 0.35 11.77
C LYS A 15 -10.47 1.12 12.11
N ALA A 16 -9.30 0.58 11.73
CA ALA A 16 -8.03 1.27 11.92
C ALA A 16 -7.98 2.60 11.16
N GLY A 17 -8.49 2.65 9.92
CA GLY A 17 -8.58 3.89 9.14
C GLY A 17 -9.48 4.96 9.78
N LYS A 18 -10.57 4.55 10.44
CA LYS A 18 -11.42 5.46 11.22
C LYS A 18 -10.72 5.99 12.47
N ILE A 19 -9.95 5.15 13.17
CA ILE A 19 -9.16 5.57 14.34
C ILE A 19 -8.09 6.57 13.92
N LEU A 20 -7.27 6.22 12.92
CA LEU A 20 -6.19 7.06 12.37
C LEU A 20 -6.65 8.44 11.88
N ARG A 21 -7.93 8.59 11.55
CA ARG A 21 -8.51 9.88 11.16
C ARG A 21 -8.50 10.89 12.30
N ASN A 22 -8.89 10.43 13.49
CA ASN A 22 -9.13 11.29 14.65
C ASN A 22 -7.92 11.28 15.60
N HIS A 23 -7.34 10.10 15.83
CA HIS A 23 -6.18 9.92 16.69
C HIS A 23 -5.23 8.89 16.08
N VAL A 24 -3.97 9.27 15.93
CA VAL A 24 -2.91 8.33 15.53
C VAL A 24 -2.54 7.52 16.77
N THR A 25 -2.99 6.28 16.83
CA THR A 25 -2.60 5.32 17.88
C THR A 25 -1.66 4.26 17.31
N ASP A 26 -0.84 3.67 18.16
CA ASP A 26 0.15 2.67 17.76
C ASP A 26 -0.53 1.41 17.20
N GLU A 27 -1.68 1.00 17.74
CA GLU A 27 -2.45 -0.14 17.25
C GLU A 27 -3.00 0.12 15.85
N ALA A 28 -3.46 1.35 15.59
CA ALA A 28 -4.00 1.73 14.30
C ALA A 28 -2.89 1.86 13.23
N LEU A 29 -1.71 2.33 13.64
CA LEU A 29 -0.51 2.33 12.79
C LEU A 29 -0.04 0.91 12.48
N GLN A 30 -0.05 0.01 13.47
CA GLN A 30 0.31 -1.38 13.29
C GLN A 30 -0.66 -2.08 12.34
N ALA A 31 -1.96 -1.89 12.51
CA ALA A 31 -2.98 -2.41 11.59
C ALA A 31 -2.80 -1.88 10.15
N LEU A 32 -2.48 -0.59 9.99
CA LEU A 32 -2.15 -0.03 8.67
C LEU A 32 -0.87 -0.64 8.08
N SER A 33 0.17 -0.86 8.90
CA SER A 33 1.40 -1.51 8.48
C SER A 33 1.14 -2.93 7.98
N ASN A 34 0.34 -3.70 8.72
CA ASN A 34 -0.06 -5.05 8.34
C ASN A 34 -0.88 -5.04 7.04
N TRP A 35 -1.82 -4.10 6.88
CA TRP A 35 -2.57 -3.93 5.63
C TRP A 35 -1.64 -3.67 4.44
N ARG A 36 -0.66 -2.78 4.63
CA ARG A 36 0.34 -2.44 3.61
C ARG A 36 1.22 -3.63 3.26
N ALA A 37 1.64 -4.43 4.24
CA ALA A 37 2.45 -5.62 4.02
C ALA A 37 1.69 -6.67 3.18
N MET A 38 0.40 -6.89 3.46
CA MET A 38 -0.46 -7.77 2.66
C MET A 38 -0.54 -7.33 1.20
N HIS A 39 -0.61 -6.02 0.93
CA HIS A 39 -0.64 -5.50 -0.45
C HIS A 39 0.75 -5.42 -1.12
N ALA A 40 1.84 -5.43 -0.35
CA ALA A 40 3.20 -5.43 -0.87
C ALA A 40 3.56 -6.76 -1.54
N GLN A 41 3.06 -7.89 -1.02
CA GLN A 41 3.29 -9.22 -1.59
C GLN A 41 2.81 -9.38 -3.04
N PRO A 42 1.52 -9.14 -3.38
CA PRO A 42 1.05 -9.25 -4.76
C PRO A 42 1.74 -8.24 -5.69
N LEU A 43 2.08 -7.05 -5.19
CA LEU A 43 2.85 -6.06 -5.94
C LEU A 43 4.26 -6.58 -6.26
N SER A 44 4.92 -7.29 -5.32
CA SER A 44 6.24 -7.92 -5.51
C SER A 44 6.20 -9.02 -6.57
N VAL A 45 5.15 -9.85 -6.55
CA VAL A 45 4.93 -10.88 -7.57
C VAL A 45 4.74 -10.24 -8.95
N ALA A 46 3.85 -9.26 -9.07
CA ALA A 46 3.62 -8.54 -10.33
C ALA A 46 4.89 -7.86 -10.85
N TYR A 47 5.66 -7.23 -9.97
CA TYR A 47 6.93 -6.61 -10.31
C TYR A 47 7.97 -7.61 -10.83
N LYS A 48 8.08 -8.79 -10.20
CA LYS A 48 8.99 -9.85 -10.67
C LYS A 48 8.60 -10.32 -12.08
N LEU A 49 7.31 -10.52 -12.35
CA LEU A 49 6.80 -10.89 -13.67
C LEU A 49 7.13 -9.82 -14.72
N LEU A 50 6.85 -8.56 -14.42
CA LEU A 50 7.17 -7.43 -15.30
C LEU A 50 8.68 -7.31 -15.55
N LYS A 51 9.51 -7.52 -14.51
CA LYS A 51 10.96 -7.50 -14.62
C LYS A 51 11.51 -8.61 -15.50
N GLN A 52 10.95 -9.82 -15.41
CA GLN A 52 11.33 -10.92 -16.29
C GLN A 52 11.00 -10.59 -17.76
N LYS A 53 9.79 -10.09 -18.04
CA LYS A 53 9.37 -9.71 -19.39
C LYS A 53 10.19 -8.53 -19.94
N ALA A 54 10.42 -7.51 -19.14
CA ALA A 54 11.20 -6.33 -19.54
C ALA A 54 12.66 -6.69 -19.85
N LYS A 55 13.29 -7.59 -19.06
CA LYS A 55 14.65 -8.06 -19.33
C LYS A 55 14.79 -8.78 -20.67
N ILE A 56 13.75 -9.50 -21.11
CA ILE A 56 13.72 -10.18 -22.41
C ILE A 56 13.69 -9.14 -23.54
N LEU A 57 12.90 -8.07 -23.38
CA LEU A 57 12.76 -7.02 -24.40
C LEU A 57 13.95 -6.05 -24.43
N ASN A 58 14.49 -5.67 -23.27
CA ASN A 58 15.61 -4.76 -23.15
C ASN A 58 16.41 -5.02 -21.86
N LYS A 59 17.68 -5.39 -22.00
CA LYS A 59 18.59 -5.65 -20.87
C LYS A 59 18.87 -4.41 -20.00
N GLY A 60 18.63 -3.20 -20.52
CA GLY A 60 18.77 -1.92 -19.81
C GLY A 60 17.48 -1.40 -19.16
N ALA A 61 16.38 -2.17 -19.17
CA ALA A 61 15.11 -1.70 -18.62
C ALA A 61 15.18 -1.48 -17.09
N ILE A 62 15.00 -0.25 -16.65
CA ILE A 62 14.89 0.12 -15.22
C ILE A 62 13.41 0.04 -14.82
N LEU A 63 13.08 -0.89 -13.93
CA LEU A 63 11.79 -0.92 -13.27
C LEU A 63 11.93 -0.46 -11.82
N SER A 64 10.92 0.22 -11.32
CA SER A 64 10.80 0.58 -9.91
C SER A 64 9.45 0.14 -9.36
N GLN A 65 9.44 -0.23 -8.09
CA GLN A 65 8.22 -0.58 -7.36
C GLN A 65 8.02 0.46 -6.25
N ARG A 66 6.81 1.00 -6.13
CA ARG A 66 6.48 1.97 -5.07
C ARG A 66 5.22 1.54 -4.34
N LEU A 67 5.31 1.48 -3.02
CA LEU A 67 4.15 1.42 -2.12
C LEU A 67 3.85 2.84 -1.61
N LYS A 68 2.58 3.21 -1.41
CA LYS A 68 2.27 4.49 -0.78
C LYS A 68 2.82 4.55 0.64
N ARG A 69 3.35 5.71 1.03
CA ARG A 69 3.87 5.98 2.39
C ARG A 69 2.71 6.21 3.37
N THR A 70 2.86 5.75 4.61
CA THR A 70 1.90 5.95 5.73
C THR A 70 1.35 7.38 5.84
N PRO A 71 2.17 8.46 5.90
CA PRO A 71 1.66 9.82 6.07
C PRO A 71 0.74 10.27 4.93
N SER A 72 1.02 9.85 3.69
CA SER A 72 0.16 10.15 2.54
C SER A 72 -1.17 9.41 2.60
N ILE A 73 -1.22 8.25 3.25
CA ILE A 73 -2.45 7.49 3.47
C ILE A 73 -3.29 8.19 4.53
N THR A 74 -2.69 8.54 5.68
CA THR A 74 -3.37 9.26 6.76
C THR A 74 -3.91 10.60 6.30
N ALA A 75 -3.12 11.40 5.57
CA ALA A 75 -3.58 12.68 5.02
C ALA A 75 -4.75 12.52 4.05
N LYS A 76 -4.79 11.43 3.27
CA LYS A 76 -5.90 11.14 2.35
C LYS A 76 -7.16 10.70 3.11
N LEU A 77 -7.01 9.92 4.19
CA LEU A 77 -8.11 9.54 5.08
C LEU A 77 -8.71 10.72 5.85
N GLN A 78 -7.90 11.73 6.17
CA GLN A 78 -8.35 12.98 6.78
C GLN A 78 -9.08 13.87 5.76
N ARG A 79 -8.60 13.95 4.52
CA ARG A 79 -9.21 14.76 3.45
C ARG A 79 -10.57 14.20 2.98
N TYR A 80 -10.72 12.87 2.95
CA TYR A 80 -11.94 12.21 2.45
C TYR A 80 -12.61 11.40 3.56
N LEU A 81 -13.59 12.02 4.21
CA LEU A 81 -14.33 11.46 5.36
C LEU A 81 -15.11 10.17 5.04
N GLU A 82 -15.50 9.95 3.79
CA GLU A 82 -16.16 8.71 3.38
C GLU A 82 -15.20 7.61 2.90
N MET A 83 -13.90 7.93 2.80
CA MET A 83 -12.91 6.99 2.27
C MET A 83 -12.58 5.90 3.30
N LYS A 84 -12.74 4.64 2.86
CA LYS A 84 -12.42 3.42 3.61
C LYS A 84 -11.04 2.90 3.21
N LEU A 85 -10.30 2.34 4.17
CA LEU A 85 -8.95 1.82 3.96
C LEU A 85 -8.97 0.62 2.99
N SER A 86 -9.99 -0.22 3.11
CA SER A 86 -10.26 -1.37 2.26
C SER A 86 -10.60 -0.99 0.81
N ARG A 87 -11.15 0.21 0.59
CA ARG A 87 -11.55 0.74 -0.72
C ARG A 87 -10.45 1.59 -1.36
N MET A 88 -9.35 1.84 -0.63
CA MET A 88 -8.22 2.59 -1.14
C MET A 88 -7.40 1.70 -2.10
N GLN A 89 -7.68 1.82 -3.41
CA GLN A 89 -6.93 1.16 -4.49
C GLN A 89 -5.46 1.62 -4.58
N ASP A 90 -5.12 2.67 -3.84
CA ASP A 90 -3.90 3.47 -3.93
C ASP A 90 -2.75 2.96 -3.05
N ILE A 91 -2.90 1.79 -2.43
CA ILE A 91 -1.89 1.25 -1.52
C ILE A 91 -0.73 0.65 -2.32
N GLY A 92 -1.02 0.12 -3.51
CA GLY A 92 -0.04 -0.34 -4.50
C GLY A 92 -0.22 0.34 -5.86
N THR A 93 -0.20 1.68 -5.93
CA THR A 93 -0.18 2.39 -7.21
C THR A 93 1.26 2.63 -7.69
N ALA A 94 1.66 1.92 -8.75
CA ALA A 94 2.70 2.39 -9.65
C ALA A 94 2.17 3.66 -10.34
N VAL A 95 2.77 4.80 -10.03
CA VAL A 95 2.47 6.08 -10.68
C VAL A 95 3.09 6.08 -12.08
N PRO A 96 2.34 6.24 -13.18
CA PRO A 96 2.89 6.95 -14.32
C PRO A 96 3.08 8.40 -13.90
N SER A 97 4.33 8.83 -13.91
CA SER A 97 4.72 10.21 -13.69
C SER A 97 3.92 11.15 -14.60
N LYS A 98 3.00 11.94 -14.05
CA LYS A 98 2.67 13.22 -14.65
C LYS A 98 3.73 14.22 -14.21
N ILE A 99 4.75 14.33 -15.06
CA ILE A 99 5.35 15.63 -15.37
C ILE A 99 4.27 16.36 -16.19
N CYS A 100 3.86 17.51 -15.69
CA CYS A 100 3.41 18.74 -16.37
C CYS A 100 2.83 19.64 -15.28
#